data_AF-A0A0A0FWI0-F1
#
_entry.id   AF-A0A0A0FWI0-F1
#
_cell.length_a   1.000
_cell.length_b   1.000
_cell.length_c   1.000
_cell.angle_alpha   90.00
_cell.angle_beta   90.00
_cell.angle_gamma   90.00
#
_symmetry.space_group_name_H-M   'P 1'
#
loop_
_entity.id
_entity.type
_entity.pdbx_description
1 polymer ?
#
loop_
_entity_poly.entity_id
_entity_poly.type
_entity_poly.pdbx_seq_one_letter_code
_entity_poly.pdbx_strand_id
1 'polypeptide(L)'
;MSTDDVARCKTFFDQGTEIFPGADQKLAYRLCWPGHWLINSRRWFFLDDNSISIQQAVKFALIHQHHWLPATVEQMPPAEMSLALTDYWADYWTQPTEPEKALVHMTDWQYLNH
;
A
#
# COMPACT_ATOMS: atom_id res chain seq x y z
N MET A 1 15.39 -9.88 5.15
CA MET A 1 14.61 -8.75 5.66
C MET A 1 15.54 -7.85 6.41
N SER A 2 15.63 -6.59 6.02
CA SER A 2 16.28 -5.59 6.85
C SER A 2 15.51 -5.42 8.16
N THR A 3 16.16 -4.89 9.20
CA THR A 3 15.49 -4.49 10.45
C THR A 3 14.34 -3.51 10.20
N ASP A 4 14.48 -2.69 9.15
CA ASP A 4 13.52 -1.67 8.78
C ASP A 4 12.24 -2.29 8.19
N ASP A 5 12.35 -3.40 7.45
CA ASP A 5 11.18 -4.09 6.88
C ASP A 5 10.37 -4.79 7.96
N VAL A 6 11.02 -5.37 8.98
CA VAL A 6 10.32 -5.97 10.12
C VAL A 6 9.56 -4.91 10.91
N ALA A 7 10.19 -3.75 11.14
CA ALA A 7 9.54 -2.62 11.79
C ALA A 7 8.33 -2.12 10.97
N ARG A 8 8.48 -1.98 9.64
CA ARG A 8 7.37 -1.59 8.74
C ARG A 8 6.23 -2.61 8.72
N CYS A 9 6.53 -3.92 8.67
CA CYS A 9 5.52 -4.96 8.76
C CYS A 9 4.65 -4.78 10.00
N LYS A 10 5.29 -4.59 11.16
CA LYS A 10 4.59 -4.38 12.42
C LYS A 10 3.75 -3.10 12.38
N THR A 11 4.35 -1.98 11.95
CA THR A 11 3.63 -0.71 11.83
C THR A 11 2.42 -0.80 10.91
N PHE A 12 2.54 -1.43 9.73
CA PHE A 12 1.43 -1.58 8.80
C PHE A 12 0.34 -2.50 9.33
N PHE A 13 0.72 -3.52 10.12
CA PHE A 13 -0.26 -4.41 10.74
C PHE A 13 -1.01 -3.70 11.86
N ASP A 14 -0.29 -2.98 12.72
CA ASP A 14 -0.85 -2.28 13.89
C ASP A 14 -1.67 -1.04 13.48
N GLN A 15 -1.21 -0.27 12.50
CA GLN A 15 -1.78 1.04 12.12
C GLN A 15 -2.49 1.04 10.77
N GLY A 16 -2.53 -0.08 10.05
CA GLY A 16 -3.09 -0.13 8.70
C GLY A 16 -4.53 0.38 8.63
N THR A 17 -5.37 0.03 9.61
CA THR A 17 -6.78 0.43 9.68
C THR A 17 -6.97 1.93 9.97
N GLU A 18 -5.98 2.59 10.57
CA GLU A 18 -5.97 4.05 10.73
C GLU A 18 -5.61 4.73 9.39
N ILE A 19 -4.71 4.13 8.60
CA ILE A 19 -4.31 4.61 7.28
C ILE A 19 -5.44 4.40 6.26
N PHE A 20 -6.17 3.29 6.35
CA PHE A 20 -7.32 2.95 5.50
C PHE A 20 -8.57 2.65 6.34
N PRO A 21 -9.27 3.69 6.83
CA PRO A 21 -10.49 3.52 7.60
C PRO A 21 -11.56 2.73 6.83
N GLY A 22 -12.22 1.79 7.50
CA GLY A 22 -13.24 0.93 6.89
C GLY A 22 -12.70 -0.31 6.19
N ALA A 23 -11.38 -0.50 6.12
CA ALA A 23 -10.77 -1.77 5.75
C ALA A 23 -10.66 -2.71 6.95
N ASP A 24 -10.78 -4.03 6.71
CA ASP A 24 -10.30 -5.00 7.69
C ASP A 24 -8.77 -4.95 7.80
N GLN A 25 -8.22 -5.49 8.89
CA GLN A 25 -6.79 -5.41 9.16
C GLN A 25 -5.92 -6.02 8.04
N LYS A 26 -6.39 -7.09 7.39
CA LYS A 26 -5.66 -7.76 6.31
C LYS A 26 -5.63 -6.91 5.04
N LEU A 27 -6.76 -6.31 4.68
CA LEU A 27 -6.89 -5.41 3.55
C LEU A 27 -6.09 -4.12 3.77
N ALA A 28 -6.18 -3.54 4.96
CA ALA A 28 -5.49 -2.31 5.31
C ALA A 28 -3.96 -2.52 5.27
N TYR A 29 -3.47 -3.61 5.89
CA TYR A 29 -2.08 -4.03 5.80
C TYR A 29 -1.62 -4.20 4.35
N ARG A 30 -2.43 -4.90 3.53
CA ARG A 30 -2.11 -5.12 2.12
C ARG A 30 -1.97 -3.80 1.38
N LEU A 31 -2.90 -2.85 1.56
CA LEU A 31 -2.86 -1.55 0.88
C LEU A 31 -1.68 -0.67 1.31
N CYS A 32 -1.12 -0.87 2.51
CA CYS A 32 0.06 -0.14 2.96
C CYS A 32 1.31 -0.44 2.12
N TRP A 33 1.46 -1.67 1.63
CA TRP A 33 2.61 -2.08 0.81
C TRP A 33 2.71 -1.39 -0.55
N PRO A 34 1.69 -1.43 -1.43
CA PRO A 34 1.73 -0.72 -2.68
C PRO A 34 1.83 0.78 -2.43
N GLY A 35 1.17 1.34 -1.41
CA GLY A 35 1.32 2.76 -1.06
C GLY A 35 2.76 3.13 -0.67
N HIS A 36 3.43 2.32 0.16
CA HIS A 36 4.84 2.54 0.50
C HIS A 36 5.76 2.40 -0.71
N TRP A 37 5.55 1.39 -1.55
CA TRP A 37 6.33 1.22 -2.77
C TRP A 37 6.09 2.37 -3.75
N LEU A 38 4.86 2.84 -3.89
CA LEU A 38 4.48 3.97 -4.72
C LEU A 38 5.23 5.24 -4.31
N ILE A 39 5.36 5.51 -3.01
CA ILE A 39 6.14 6.64 -2.48
C ILE A 39 7.61 6.58 -2.95
N ASN A 40 8.23 5.40 -2.92
CA ASN A 40 9.66 5.24 -3.20
C ASN A 40 9.98 5.07 -4.69
N SER A 41 9.09 4.44 -5.46
CA SER A 41 9.33 4.05 -6.85
C SER A 41 8.93 5.12 -7.86
N ARG A 42 8.05 6.04 -7.48
CA ARG A 42 7.56 7.10 -8.38
C ARG A 42 8.11 8.44 -7.92
N ARG A 43 8.67 9.20 -8.86
CA ARG A 43 8.98 10.62 -8.64
C ARG A 43 7.66 11.39 -8.70
N TRP A 44 7.10 11.68 -7.54
CA TRP A 44 5.90 12.51 -7.42
C TRP A 44 6.30 13.97 -7.68
N PHE A 45 6.31 14.40 -8.94
CA PHE A 45 6.80 15.71 -9.39
C PHE A 45 6.04 16.94 -8.83
N PHE A 46 5.03 16.75 -7.99
CA PHE A 46 4.14 17.82 -7.51
C PHE A 46 4.29 18.16 -6.03
N LEU A 47 5.15 17.48 -5.29
CA LEU A 47 5.40 17.75 -3.88
C LEU A 47 6.89 18.04 -3.68
N ASP A 48 7.23 19.32 -3.56
CA ASP A 48 8.56 19.79 -3.13
C ASP A 48 8.90 19.34 -1.69
N ASP A 49 7.95 18.76 -0.97
CA ASP A 49 8.13 18.17 0.35
C ASP A 49 7.95 16.65 0.31
N ASN A 50 8.90 15.94 0.91
CA ASN A 50 8.96 14.48 1.08
C ASN A 50 7.83 13.91 1.99
N SER A 51 6.60 14.44 1.94
CA SER A 51 5.55 14.22 2.93
C SER A 51 4.31 13.49 2.43
N ILE A 52 4.34 12.87 1.24
CA ILE A 52 3.19 12.13 0.73
C ILE A 52 2.89 10.92 1.63
N SER A 53 1.65 10.82 2.13
CA SER A 53 1.22 9.68 2.94
C SER A 53 0.97 8.44 2.07
N ILE A 54 1.01 7.25 2.69
CA ILE A 54 0.68 5.98 2.03
C ILE A 54 -0.70 6.03 1.36
N GLN A 55 -1.69 6.59 2.06
CA GLN A 55 -3.05 6.72 1.54
C GLN A 55 -3.09 7.68 0.35
N GLN A 56 -2.39 8.81 0.41
CA GLN A 56 -2.32 9.77 -0.70
C GLN A 56 -1.63 9.18 -1.92
N ALA A 57 -0.55 8.41 -1.74
CA ALA A 57 0.14 7.74 -2.83
C ALA A 57 -0.77 6.75 -3.56
N VAL A 58 -1.55 5.95 -2.81
CA VAL A 58 -2.56 5.05 -3.37
C VAL A 58 -3.64 5.82 -4.14
N LYS A 59 -4.22 6.86 -3.54
CA LYS A 59 -5.27 7.66 -4.20
C LYS A 59 -4.77 8.32 -5.47
N PHE A 60 -3.56 8.89 -5.45
CA PHE A 60 -2.97 9.49 -6.64
C PHE A 60 -2.71 8.46 -7.72
N ALA A 61 -2.20 7.27 -7.38
CA ALA A 61 -2.00 6.19 -8.33
C ALA A 61 -3.32 5.83 -9.05
N LEU A 62 -4.43 5.74 -8.31
CA LEU A 62 -5.76 5.51 -8.88
C LEU A 62 -6.21 6.64 -9.83
N ILE A 63 -6.03 7.90 -9.43
CA ILE A 63 -6.34 9.07 -10.28
C ILE A 63 -5.52 9.00 -11.57
N HIS A 64 -4.23 8.68 -11.47
CA HIS A 64 -3.32 8.64 -12.61
C HIS A 64 -3.63 7.49 -13.58
N GLN A 65 -3.90 6.29 -13.06
CA GLN A 65 -4.20 5.10 -13.88
C GLN A 65 -5.56 5.19 -14.56
N HIS A 66 -6.59 5.63 -13.83
CA HIS A 66 -7.97 5.57 -14.31
C HIS A 66 -8.51 6.91 -14.82
N HIS A 67 -7.73 7.98 -14.70
CA HIS A 67 -8.14 9.35 -15.02
C HIS A 67 -9.42 9.79 -14.30
N TRP A 68 -9.70 9.21 -13.13
CA TRP A 68 -10.85 9.57 -12.32
C TRP A 68 -10.67 10.92 -11.65
N LEU A 69 -11.80 11.57 -11.33
CA LEU A 69 -11.77 12.80 -10.56
C LEU A 69 -11.28 12.53 -9.13
N PRO A 70 -10.52 13.44 -8.51
CA PRO A 70 -10.09 13.28 -7.11
C PRO A 70 -11.25 13.00 -6.16
N ALA A 71 -12.39 13.67 -6.36
CA ALA A 71 -13.60 13.47 -5.55
C ALA A 71 -14.14 12.03 -5.63
N THR A 72 -14.02 11.36 -6.79
CA THR A 72 -14.41 9.96 -6.96
C THR A 72 -13.53 9.04 -6.13
N VAL A 73 -12.22 9.30 -6.11
CA VAL A 73 -11.25 8.47 -5.38
C VAL A 73 -11.28 8.73 -3.87
N GLU A 74 -11.57 9.97 -3.44
CA GLU A 74 -11.70 10.33 -2.02
C GLU A 74 -12.83 9.56 -1.30
N GLN A 75 -13.89 9.22 -2.03
CA GLN A 75 -15.05 8.50 -1.50
C GLN A 75 -14.97 6.98 -1.72
N MET A 76 -13.90 6.50 -2.36
CA MET A 76 -13.78 5.10 -2.74
C MET A 76 -13.54 4.22 -1.50
N PRO A 77 -14.32 3.14 -1.31
CA PRO A 77 -14.05 2.17 -0.25
C PRO A 77 -12.67 1.52 -0.43
N PRO A 78 -11.95 1.18 0.66
CA PRO A 78 -10.64 0.52 0.55
C PRO A 78 -10.65 -0.78 -0.28
N ALA A 79 -11.76 -1.53 -0.25
CA ALA A 79 -11.90 -2.74 -1.06
C ALA A 79 -11.89 -2.44 -2.57
N GLU A 80 -12.58 -1.37 -2.97
CA GLU A 80 -12.59 -0.90 -4.35
C GLU A 80 -11.25 -0.30 -4.76
N MET A 81 -10.59 0.44 -3.86
CA MET A 81 -9.22 0.92 -4.08
C MET A 81 -8.27 -0.25 -4.35
N SER A 82 -8.33 -1.31 -3.54
CA SER A 82 -7.49 -2.49 -3.70
C SER A 82 -7.70 -3.19 -5.03
N LEU A 83 -8.95 -3.31 -5.47
CA LEU A 83 -9.31 -3.89 -6.77
C LEU A 83 -8.82 -3.02 -7.94
N ALA A 84 -8.99 -1.70 -7.84
CA ALA A 84 -8.62 -0.76 -8.89
C ALA A 84 -7.08 -0.60 -9.04
N LEU A 85 -6.30 -0.97 -8.03
CA LEU A 85 -4.81 -0.97 -8.07
C LEU A 85 -4.20 -2.19 -8.78
N THR A 86 -4.96 -2.98 -9.54
CA THR A 86 -4.49 -4.26 -10.12
C THR A 86 -3.17 -4.13 -10.90
N ASP A 87 -3.02 -3.08 -11.73
CA ASP A 87 -1.80 -2.87 -12.51
C ASP A 87 -0.60 -2.51 -11.61
N TYR A 88 -0.82 -1.69 -10.59
CA TYR A 88 0.22 -1.37 -9.60
C TYR A 88 0.59 -2.56 -8.73
N TRP A 89 -0.35 -3.46 -8.45
CA TRP A 89 -0.05 -4.73 -7.81
C TRP A 89 0.86 -5.58 -8.71
N ALA A 90 0.54 -5.70 -10.00
CA ALA A 90 1.37 -6.44 -10.94
C ALA A 90 2.78 -5.84 -11.04
N ASP A 91 2.91 -4.52 -11.11
CA ASP A 91 4.21 -3.82 -11.08
C ASP A 91 4.95 -4.07 -9.76
N TYR A 92 4.26 -3.95 -8.62
CA TYR A 92 4.84 -4.21 -7.29
C TYR A 92 5.41 -5.63 -7.19
N TRP A 93 4.71 -6.63 -7.75
CA TRP A 93 5.13 -8.03 -7.73
C TRP A 93 6.29 -8.34 -8.69
N THR A 94 6.53 -7.50 -9.70
CA THR A 94 7.58 -7.74 -10.72
C THR A 94 8.88 -7.01 -10.44
N GLN A 95 8.92 -6.11 -9.45
CA GLN A 95 10.15 -5.42 -9.07
C GLN A 95 11.04 -6.24 -8.11
N PRO A 96 12.35 -6.36 -8.40
CA PRO A 96 13.26 -7.26 -7.67
C PRO A 96 13.73 -6.74 -6.29
N THR A 97 12.88 -6.06 -5.51
CA THR A 97 13.29 -5.41 -4.25
C THR A 97 12.62 -5.96 -3.01
N GLU A 98 13.09 -7.10 -2.49
CA GLU A 98 12.67 -7.72 -1.21
C GLU A 98 11.13 -7.95 -0.95
N PRO A 99 10.14 -7.75 -1.85
CA PRO A 99 8.73 -7.64 -1.43
C PRO A 99 8.08 -9.02 -1.29
N GLU A 100 8.63 -10.02 -1.99
CA GLU A 100 8.28 -11.44 -1.85
C GLU A 100 8.49 -11.92 -0.42
N LYS A 101 9.51 -11.43 0.31
CA LYS A 101 9.77 -11.89 1.67
C LYS A 101 8.72 -11.39 2.66
N ALA A 102 8.35 -10.10 2.64
CA ALA A 102 7.42 -9.55 3.63
C ALA A 102 5.99 -10.13 3.53
N LEU A 103 5.47 -10.28 2.30
CA LEU A 103 4.15 -10.86 2.06
C LEU A 103 4.14 -12.39 2.25
N VAL A 104 5.17 -13.11 1.78
CA VAL A 104 5.26 -14.57 2.01
C VAL A 104 5.44 -14.88 3.50
N HIS A 105 6.34 -14.19 4.20
CA HIS A 105 6.57 -14.42 5.64
C HIS A 105 5.38 -14.03 6.52
N MET A 106 4.50 -13.13 6.10
CA MET A 106 3.28 -12.85 6.88
C MET A 106 2.18 -13.88 6.66
N THR A 107 2.14 -14.52 5.48
CA THR A 107 1.34 -15.74 5.29
C THR A 107 1.78 -16.78 6.33
N ASP A 108 3.09 -16.98 6.51
CA ASP A 108 3.64 -17.86 7.54
C ASP A 108 3.37 -17.37 8.98
N TRP A 109 3.43 -16.05 9.25
CA TRP A 109 3.16 -15.46 10.56
C TRP A 109 1.68 -15.62 11.00
N GLN A 110 0.75 -15.61 10.04
CA GLN A 110 -0.67 -15.94 10.28
C GLN A 110 -0.89 -17.42 10.59
N TYR A 111 -0.02 -18.33 10.13
CA TYR A 111 -0.07 -19.76 10.44
C TYR A 111 0.65 -20.14 11.74
N LEU A 112 1.64 -19.35 12.17
CA LEU A 112 2.43 -19.64 13.39
C LEU A 112 1.80 -19.13 14.69
N ASN A 113 0.82 -18.22 14.61
CA ASN A 113 0.11 -17.67 15.77
C ASN A 113 -1.33 -18.20 15.93
N HIS A 114 -1.65 -19.33 15.29
CA HIS A 114 -2.92 -20.04 15.42
C HIS A 114 -2.74 -21.48 15.90
#